data_AF-A0A1F9GK48-F1
#
_entry.id   AF-A0A1F9GK48-F1
#
_cell.length_a   1.000
_cell.length_b   1.000
_cell.length_c   1.000
_cell.angle_alpha   90.00
_cell.angle_beta   90.00
_cell.angle_gamma   90.00
#
_symmetry.space_group_name_H-M   'P 1'
#
loop_
_entity.id
_entity.type
_entity.pdbx_description
1 polymer ?
#
loop_
_entity_poly.entity_id
_entity_poly.type
_entity_poly.pdbx_seq_one_letter_code
_entity_poly.pdbx_strand_id
1 'polypeptide(L)'
;MKSYLALPILLISVGFLTSCGGAALNEGENYGNILNTSQGLTLTQAEHQIGWGQSECTICHNLENIHLVDRTGITDIKAVHNQALSEGISGCAACHGTNGAP
;
A
#
# COMPACT_ATOMS: atom_id res chain seq x y z
N MET A 1 -2.99 -48.82 47.15
CA MET A 1 -2.49 -47.52 46.62
C MET A 1 -1.57 -47.80 45.44
N LYS A 2 -2.04 -47.59 44.22
CA LYS A 2 -1.21 -47.46 43.01
C LYS A 2 -1.87 -46.38 42.16
N SER A 3 -1.24 -45.21 42.17
CA SER A 3 -1.61 -44.05 41.37
C SER A 3 -1.31 -44.35 39.91
N TYR A 4 -2.33 -44.33 39.05
CA TYR A 4 -2.12 -44.21 37.61
C TYR A 4 -2.43 -42.77 37.24
N LEU A 5 -1.36 -41.98 37.29
CA LEU A 5 -1.26 -40.66 36.70
C LEU A 5 -1.64 -40.71 35.21
N ALA A 6 -2.40 -39.69 34.80
CA ALA A 6 -2.34 -39.02 33.51
C ALA A 6 -2.31 -39.92 32.26
N LEU A 7 -3.49 -40.34 31.82
CA LEU A 7 -3.72 -40.72 30.42
C LEU A 7 -3.41 -39.49 29.53
N PRO A 8 -2.54 -39.62 28.51
CA PRO A 8 -1.91 -38.46 27.89
C PRO A 8 -2.91 -37.67 27.05
N ILE A 9 -3.23 -36.45 27.51
CA ILE A 9 -3.77 -35.37 26.70
C ILE A 9 -2.63 -34.91 25.78
N LEU A 10 -2.29 -35.70 24.77
CA LEU A 10 -1.20 -35.40 23.85
C LEU A 10 -1.55 -35.85 22.43
N LEU A 11 -2.72 -35.49 21.92
CA LEU A 11 -3.13 -35.81 20.55
C LEU A 11 -4.06 -34.74 19.95
N ILE A 12 -3.89 -33.47 20.31
CA ILE A 12 -4.57 -32.34 19.66
C ILE A 12 -3.57 -31.18 19.52
N SER A 13 -2.51 -31.36 18.72
CA SER A 13 -1.55 -30.26 18.49
C SER A 13 -0.87 -30.26 17.13
N VAL A 14 -1.23 -31.15 16.20
CA VAL A 14 -0.53 -31.28 14.91
C VAL A 14 -1.52 -31.30 13.77
N GLY A 15 -2.14 -30.14 13.48
CA GLY A 15 -3.06 -30.00 12.36
C GLY A 15 -3.17 -28.60 11.75
N PHE A 16 -2.42 -27.61 12.23
CA PHE A 16 -2.57 -26.20 11.82
C PHE A 16 -1.36 -25.59 11.10
N LEU A 17 -0.43 -26.41 10.59
CA LEU A 17 0.77 -25.90 9.89
C LEU A 17 0.70 -25.96 8.36
N THR A 18 -0.47 -26.24 7.78
CA THR A 18 -0.68 -26.13 6.33
C THR A 18 -1.57 -24.94 5.98
N SER A 19 -1.31 -23.78 6.58
CA SER A 19 -1.65 -22.53 5.89
C SER A 19 -0.45 -22.19 5.02
N CYS A 20 -0.42 -22.80 3.84
CA CYS A 20 0.43 -22.36 2.75
C CYS A 20 0.01 -20.91 2.47
N GLY A 21 0.81 -19.95 2.93
CA GLY A 21 0.62 -18.54 2.65
C GLY A 21 0.64 -18.36 1.14
N GLY A 22 -0.55 -18.36 0.53
CA GLY A 22 -0.71 -17.97 -0.85
C GLY A 22 -0.09 -16.59 -0.99
N ALA A 23 0.86 -16.46 -1.91
CA ALA A 23 1.46 -15.18 -2.24
C ALA A 23 0.33 -14.27 -2.76
N ALA A 24 -0.33 -13.55 -1.86
CA ALA A 24 -1.03 -12.34 -2.24
C ALA A 24 0.06 -11.45 -2.84
N LEU A 25 0.05 -11.31 -4.16
CA LEU A 25 0.90 -10.35 -4.84
C LEU A 25 0.54 -9.01 -4.20
N ASN A 26 1.49 -8.38 -3.49
CA ASN A 26 1.24 -7.06 -2.92
C ASN A 26 1.10 -6.08 -4.08
N GLU A 27 -0.14 -5.83 -4.50
CA GLU A 27 -0.44 -4.89 -5.59
C GLU A 27 -0.32 -3.42 -5.15
N GLY A 28 -0.07 -3.19 -3.86
CA GLY A 28 -0.05 -1.86 -3.27
C GLY A 28 -1.43 -1.20 -3.22
N GLU A 29 -1.43 0.07 -2.83
CA GLU A 29 -2.60 0.93 -2.89
C GLU A 29 -3.01 1.16 -4.36
N ASN A 30 -4.32 1.15 -4.61
CA ASN A 30 -4.88 1.30 -5.95
C ASN A 30 -6.04 2.30 -5.94
N TYR A 31 -5.81 3.46 -6.55
CA TYR A 31 -6.79 4.53 -6.72
C TYR A 31 -7.18 4.75 -8.19
N GLY A 32 -6.86 3.78 -9.06
CA GLY A 32 -7.07 3.89 -10.51
C GLY A 32 -5.91 4.57 -11.24
N ASN A 33 -6.18 4.98 -12.48
CA ASN A 33 -5.20 5.65 -13.34
C ASN A 33 -5.58 7.13 -13.52
N ILE A 34 -4.86 8.02 -12.84
CA ILE A 34 -5.09 9.48 -12.88
C ILE A 34 -4.78 10.10 -14.25
N LEU A 35 -3.95 9.45 -15.06
CA LEU A 35 -3.62 9.95 -16.41
C LEU A 35 -4.80 9.89 -17.38
N ASN A 36 -5.88 9.19 -17.02
CA ASN A 36 -7.10 9.15 -17.81
C ASN A 36 -7.93 10.44 -17.68
N THR A 37 -7.52 11.38 -16.83
CA THR A 37 -8.23 12.66 -16.64
C THR A 37 -7.50 13.81 -17.34
N SER A 38 -8.19 14.95 -17.48
CA SER A 38 -7.66 16.11 -18.19
C SER A 38 -6.52 16.83 -17.47
N GLN A 39 -6.28 16.55 -16.19
CA GLN A 39 -5.23 17.19 -15.38
C GLN A 39 -3.94 16.35 -15.29
N GLY A 40 -3.93 15.16 -15.88
CA GLY A 40 -2.75 14.31 -15.94
C GLY A 40 -2.30 13.84 -14.56
N LEU A 41 -1.09 14.23 -14.14
CA LEU A 41 -0.52 13.81 -12.85
C LEU A 41 -0.94 14.69 -11.68
N THR A 42 -1.37 15.93 -11.94
CA THR A 42 -1.80 16.85 -10.89
C THR A 42 -3.21 16.49 -10.45
N LEU A 43 -3.40 16.37 -9.14
CA LEU A 43 -4.69 15.99 -8.57
C LEU A 43 -5.66 17.18 -8.63
N THR A 44 -6.93 16.89 -8.87
CA THR A 44 -8.05 17.81 -8.63
C THR A 44 -8.81 17.46 -7.35
N GLN A 45 -9.59 18.43 -6.87
CA GLN A 45 -10.52 18.19 -5.76
C GLN A 45 -11.52 17.07 -6.05
N ALA A 46 -11.93 16.90 -7.32
CA ALA A 46 -12.89 15.87 -7.70
C ALA A 46 -12.27 14.46 -7.67
N GLU A 47 -10.99 14.32 -7.99
CA GLU A 47 -10.27 13.04 -7.97
C GLU A 47 -9.79 12.65 -6.57
N HIS A 48 -9.51 13.64 -5.72
CA HIS A 48 -8.91 13.43 -4.41
C HIS A 48 -9.77 14.00 -3.26
N GLN A 49 -11.10 13.80 -3.31
CA GLN A 49 -12.09 14.46 -2.44
C GLN A 49 -11.78 14.41 -0.94
N ILE A 50 -11.33 13.24 -0.44
CA ILE A 50 -11.07 13.03 0.99
C ILE A 50 -9.76 13.69 1.41
N GLY A 51 -8.72 13.53 0.58
CA GLY A 51 -7.38 14.04 0.88
C GLY A 51 -7.15 15.47 0.41
N TRP A 52 -8.07 16.10 -0.31
CA TRP A 52 -7.88 17.44 -0.87
C TRP A 52 -7.59 18.48 0.21
N GLY A 53 -6.59 19.33 -0.03
CA GLY A 53 -6.11 20.35 0.89
C GLY A 53 -5.14 19.83 1.96
N GLN A 54 -4.84 18.53 2.01
CA GLN A 54 -3.87 17.97 2.95
C GLN A 54 -2.44 18.10 2.41
N SER A 55 -1.55 18.71 3.20
CA SER A 55 -0.11 18.79 2.89
C SER A 55 0.65 17.53 3.29
N GLU A 56 0.19 16.84 4.33
CA GLU A 56 0.82 15.64 4.87
C GLU A 56 0.27 14.38 4.17
N CYS A 57 0.77 14.07 2.97
CA CYS A 57 0.25 12.95 2.15
C CYS A 57 0.27 11.60 2.89
N THR A 58 1.25 11.39 3.76
CA THR A 58 1.46 10.12 4.49
C THR A 58 0.45 9.87 5.60
N ILE A 59 -0.46 10.81 5.87
CA ILE A 59 -1.59 10.57 6.78
C ILE A 59 -2.60 9.58 6.19
N CYS A 60 -2.69 9.51 4.86
CA CYS A 60 -3.58 8.60 4.13
C CYS A 60 -2.83 7.55 3.30
N HIS A 61 -1.63 7.87 2.81
CA HIS A 61 -0.86 7.00 1.93
C HIS A 61 0.36 6.40 2.62
N ASN A 62 0.52 5.09 2.52
CA ASN A 62 1.76 4.45 2.94
C ASN A 62 2.77 4.48 1.79
N LEU A 63 3.91 5.17 1.98
CA LEU A 63 4.97 5.28 0.97
C LEU A 63 5.46 3.92 0.47
N GLU A 64 5.50 2.91 1.34
CA GLU A 64 5.93 1.55 0.99
C GLU A 64 4.89 0.80 0.12
N ASN A 65 3.65 1.29 0.05
CA ASN A 65 2.57 0.63 -0.69
C ASN A 65 2.08 1.41 -1.92
N ILE A 66 2.60 2.60 -2.22
CA ILE A 66 2.25 3.35 -3.44
C ILE A 66 3.23 3.06 -4.58
N HIS A 67 2.81 3.28 -5.83
CA HIS A 67 3.66 3.09 -7.02
C HIS A 67 4.29 1.69 -7.18
N LEU A 68 3.67 0.63 -6.64
CA LEU A 68 4.21 -0.73 -6.75
C LEU A 68 3.95 -1.41 -8.10
N VAL A 69 2.91 -0.99 -8.81
CA VAL A 69 2.45 -1.62 -10.06
C VAL A 69 2.26 -0.55 -11.11
N ASP A 70 2.87 -0.74 -12.28
CA ASP A 70 2.64 0.13 -13.44
C ASP A 70 1.27 -0.21 -14.04
N ARG A 71 0.32 0.71 -13.85
CA ARG A 71 -1.04 0.60 -14.38
C ARG A 71 -1.26 1.50 -15.59
N THR A 72 -0.19 2.18 -16.02
CA THR A 72 -0.22 3.21 -17.06
C THR A 72 0.48 2.73 -18.33
N GLY A 73 1.52 1.90 -18.19
CA GLY A 73 2.34 1.40 -19.28
C GLY A 73 3.29 2.44 -19.87
N ILE A 74 3.44 3.62 -19.25
CA ILE A 74 4.16 4.76 -19.83
C ILE A 74 5.37 5.25 -19.01
N THR A 75 5.61 4.71 -17.82
CA THR A 75 6.68 5.18 -16.93
C THR A 75 7.40 4.02 -16.24
N ASP A 76 8.65 4.24 -15.82
CA ASP A 76 9.35 3.31 -14.94
C ASP A 76 8.82 3.47 -13.51
N ILE A 77 7.77 2.70 -13.20
CA ILE A 77 7.11 2.80 -11.90
C ILE A 77 8.04 2.45 -10.74
N LYS A 78 9.07 1.62 -10.96
CA LYS A 78 10.03 1.26 -9.90
C LYS A 78 10.91 2.45 -9.57
N ALA A 79 11.36 3.20 -10.58
CA ALA A 79 12.10 4.44 -10.36
C ALA A 79 11.23 5.47 -9.63
N VAL A 80 9.95 5.61 -10.01
CA VAL A 80 9.00 6.50 -9.32
C VAL A 80 8.79 6.12 -7.85
N HIS A 81 8.63 4.82 -7.57
CA HIS A 81 8.50 4.32 -6.19
C HIS A 81 9.75 4.65 -5.36
N ASN A 82 10.94 4.36 -5.90
CA ASN A 82 12.20 4.65 -5.21
C ASN A 82 12.37 6.16 -4.98
N GLN A 83 11.95 7.00 -5.93
CA GLN A 83 11.97 8.45 -5.76
C GLN A 83 11.04 8.88 -4.63
N ALA A 84 9.81 8.35 -4.57
CA ALA A 84 8.87 8.66 -3.49
C ALA A 84 9.41 8.27 -2.10
N LEU A 85 10.08 7.12 -1.99
CA LEU A 85 10.75 6.70 -0.75
C LEU A 85 11.92 7.62 -0.38
N SER A 86 12.70 8.07 -1.35
CA SER A 86 13.91 8.88 -1.11
C SER A 86 13.60 10.35 -0.83
N GLU A 87 12.64 10.94 -1.53
CA GLU A 87 12.34 12.38 -1.48
C GLU A 87 11.17 12.71 -0.54
N GLY A 88 10.40 11.69 -0.14
CA GLY A 88 9.21 11.84 0.69
C GLY A 88 8.20 12.81 0.07
N ILE A 89 7.55 13.60 0.93
CA ILE A 89 6.48 14.53 0.54
C ILE A 89 6.93 15.53 -0.54
N SER A 90 8.19 15.97 -0.51
CA SER A 90 8.71 16.92 -1.50
C SER A 90 8.71 16.36 -2.93
N GLY A 91 9.03 15.07 -3.09
CA GLY A 91 8.97 14.39 -4.38
C GLY A 91 7.53 14.17 -4.86
N CYS A 92 6.58 13.96 -3.94
CA CYS A 92 5.16 13.85 -4.30
C CYS A 92 4.64 15.13 -4.97
N ALA A 93 4.95 16.29 -4.40
CA ALA A 93 4.47 17.58 -4.90
C ALA A 93 5.05 17.96 -6.27
N ALA A 94 6.22 17.42 -6.64
CA ALA A 94 6.82 17.65 -7.96
C ALA A 94 5.97 17.11 -9.11
N CYS A 95 5.20 16.04 -8.88
CA CYS A 95 4.33 15.41 -9.88
C CYS A 95 2.85 15.68 -9.64
N HIS A 96 2.41 15.62 -8.37
CA HIS A 96 1.00 15.70 -8.00
C HIS A 96 0.53 17.11 -7.62
N GLY A 97 1.44 18.09 -7.57
CA GLY A 97 1.17 19.46 -7.16
C GLY A 97 0.97 19.59 -5.65
N THR A 98 0.37 20.69 -5.22
CA THR A 98 0.18 20.97 -3.78
C THR A 98 -1.03 20.26 -3.18
N ASN A 99 -1.74 19.43 -3.95
CA ASN A 99 -3.01 18.81 -3.52
C ASN A 99 -4.04 19.86 -3.03
N GLY A 100 -4.00 21.08 -3.58
CA GLY A 100 -4.86 22.18 -3.18
C GLY A 100 -4.53 22.79 -1.80
N ALA A 101 -3.43 22.38 -1.17
CA ALA A 101 -2.93 23.03 0.03
C ALA A 101 -2.38 24.44 -0.30
N PRO A 102 -2.54 25.41 0.61
CA PRO A 102 -2.09 26.80 0.45
C PRO A 102 -0.57 26.97 0.53
#